data_AF-A0A3M5U1D6-F1
#
_entry.id   AF-A0A3M5U1D6-F1
#
_cell.length_a   1.000
_cell.length_b   1.000
_cell.length_c   1.000
_cell.angle_alpha   90.00
_cell.angle_beta   90.00
_cell.angle_gamma   90.00
#
_symmetry.space_group_name_H-M   'P 1'
#
loop_
_entity.id
_entity.type
_entity.pdbx_description
1 polymer ?
#
loop_
_entity_poly.entity_id
_entity_poly.type
_entity_poly.pdbx_seq_one_letter_code
_entity_poly.pdbx_strand_id
1 'polypeptide(L)'
;MAATVDFLFAFDATTELIDDHQYALLADAYLLDPATRDFIAQHNPDALRDMTERMLEAQQRGLWQEPGEYQQALEDLLLDIEES
;
A
#
# COMPACT_ATOMS: atom_id res chain seq x y z
N MET A 1 4.33 18.37 4.65
CA MET A 1 4.48 17.13 5.46
C MET A 1 4.67 15.93 4.53
N ALA A 2 5.58 16.03 3.55
CA ALA A 2 5.92 14.94 2.62
C ALA A 2 6.96 13.95 3.20
N ALA A 3 7.70 14.39 4.22
CA ALA A 3 8.84 13.66 4.77
C ALA A 3 8.48 12.32 5.44
N THR A 4 7.22 12.10 5.86
CA THR A 4 6.85 10.85 6.55
C THR A 4 6.65 9.70 5.57
N VAL A 5 6.09 9.96 4.37
CA VAL A 5 5.90 8.95 3.32
C VAL A 5 7.24 8.56 2.68
N ASP A 6 8.12 9.52 2.44
CA ASP A 6 9.49 9.25 1.95
C ASP A 6 10.30 8.38 2.94
N PHE A 7 10.09 8.56 4.24
CA PHE A 7 10.77 7.77 5.28
C PHE A 7 10.35 6.29 5.26
N LEU A 8 9.11 5.98 4.87
CA LEU A 8 8.61 4.60 4.79
C LEU A 8 9.13 3.88 3.55
N PHE A 9 9.18 4.56 2.40
CA PHE A 9 9.81 4.00 1.20
C PHE A 9 11.32 3.75 1.42
N ALA A 10 12.00 4.64 2.15
CA ALA A 10 13.39 4.43 2.53
C ALA A 10 13.59 3.27 3.53
N PHE A 11 12.58 3.00 4.38
CA PHE A 11 12.61 1.91 5.36
C PHE A 11 12.32 0.54 4.70
N ASP A 12 11.37 0.49 3.76
CA ASP A 12 11.05 -0.70 2.98
C ASP A 12 12.21 -1.13 2.06
N ALA A 13 12.89 -0.16 1.42
CA ALA A 13 14.00 -0.41 0.51
C ALA A 13 15.26 -1.07 1.14
N THR A 14 15.33 -1.20 2.47
CA THR A 14 16.56 -1.64 3.17
C THR A 14 16.41 -2.88 4.04
N THR A 15 15.19 -3.36 4.31
CA THR A 15 15.01 -4.35 5.38
C THR A 15 14.81 -5.79 4.91
N GLU A 16 14.25 -6.05 3.71
CA GLU A 16 14.00 -7.42 3.17
C GLU A 16 13.43 -8.43 4.21
N LEU A 17 12.76 -7.92 5.25
CA LEU A 17 12.27 -8.65 6.44
C LEU A 17 10.74 -8.49 6.56
N ILE A 18 10.06 -8.37 5.43
CA ILE A 18 8.61 -8.22 5.36
C ILE A 18 8.01 -9.61 5.18
N ASP A 19 7.45 -10.13 6.27
CA ASP A 19 6.58 -11.31 6.29
C ASP A 19 5.14 -10.86 5.94
N ASP A 20 4.24 -11.79 5.68
CA ASP A 20 2.85 -11.51 5.28
C ASP A 20 2.13 -10.58 6.25
N HIS A 21 2.42 -10.72 7.55
CA HIS A 21 1.86 -9.85 8.58
C HIS A 21 2.30 -8.39 8.44
N GLN A 22 3.54 -8.13 8.01
CA GLN A 22 4.05 -6.77 7.80
C GLN A 22 3.38 -6.13 6.58
N TYR A 23 3.13 -6.89 5.51
CA TYR A 23 2.33 -6.40 4.38
C TYR A 23 0.90 -6.02 4.80
N ALA A 24 0.24 -6.88 5.59
CA ALA A 24 -1.09 -6.59 6.14
C ALA A 24 -1.10 -5.30 6.97
N LEU A 25 -0.13 -5.11 7.87
CA LEU A 25 -0.02 -3.89 8.67
C LEU A 25 0.17 -2.62 7.82
N LEU A 26 0.96 -2.71 6.74
CA LEU A 26 1.17 -1.59 5.83
C LEU A 26 -0.10 -1.28 5.02
N ALA A 27 -0.77 -2.32 4.50
CA ALA A 27 -2.04 -2.16 3.80
C ALA A 27 -3.10 -1.51 4.70
N ASP A 28 -3.25 -1.99 5.94
CA ASP A 28 -4.18 -1.43 6.92
C ASP A 28 -3.87 0.04 7.23
N ALA A 29 -2.62 0.36 7.51
CA ALA A 29 -2.24 1.70 7.98
C ALA A 29 -2.33 2.77 6.88
N TYR A 30 -2.03 2.43 5.63
CA TYR A 30 -1.86 3.43 4.55
C TYR A 30 -2.93 3.38 3.47
N LEU A 31 -3.46 2.20 3.18
CA LEU A 31 -4.34 1.98 2.04
C LEU A 31 -5.80 1.76 2.48
N LEU A 32 -6.01 1.08 3.60
CA LEU A 32 -7.34 0.74 4.09
C LEU A 32 -7.85 1.65 5.22
N ASP A 33 -6.97 2.37 5.92
CA ASP A 33 -7.37 3.45 6.83
C ASP A 33 -7.87 4.67 6.02
N PRO A 34 -9.16 5.04 6.10
CA PRO A 34 -9.71 6.09 5.26
C PRO A 34 -9.07 7.46 5.50
N ALA A 35 -8.72 7.77 6.75
CA ALA A 35 -8.13 9.07 7.09
C ALA A 35 -6.74 9.24 6.46
N THR A 36 -5.90 8.21 6.55
CA THR A 36 -4.56 8.21 5.97
C THR A 36 -4.63 8.15 4.45
N ARG A 37 -5.48 7.28 3.90
CA ARG A 37 -5.71 7.18 2.45
C ARG A 37 -6.16 8.51 1.86
N ASP A 38 -7.17 9.14 2.44
CA ASP A 38 -7.71 10.41 1.93
C ASP A 38 -6.68 11.53 2.05
N PHE A 39 -5.83 11.51 3.09
CA PHE A 39 -4.71 12.42 3.23
C PHE A 39 -3.68 12.23 2.12
N ILE A 40 -3.27 10.99 1.83
CA ILE A 40 -2.33 10.69 0.75
C ILE A 40 -2.95 11.06 -0.60
N ALA A 41 -4.20 10.68 -0.87
CA ALA A 41 -4.90 11.01 -2.11
C ALA A 41 -4.93 12.53 -2.39
N GLN A 42 -5.17 13.35 -1.35
CA GLN A 42 -5.22 14.81 -1.48
C GLN A 42 -3.85 15.45 -1.73
N HIS A 43 -2.78 14.85 -1.20
CA HIS A 43 -1.44 15.43 -1.25
C HIS A 43 -0.57 14.85 -2.37
N ASN A 44 -0.71 13.56 -2.65
CA ASN A 44 0.06 12.81 -3.62
C ASN A 44 -0.74 11.57 -4.11
N PRO A 45 -1.72 11.75 -5.02
CA PRO A 45 -2.53 10.64 -5.53
C PRO A 45 -1.70 9.60 -6.29
N ASP A 46 -0.62 10.03 -6.95
CA ASP A 46 0.31 9.12 -7.64
C ASP A 46 0.99 8.17 -6.64
N ALA A 47 1.38 8.65 -5.45
CA ALA A 47 1.94 7.79 -4.41
C ALA A 47 0.93 6.77 -3.89
N LEU A 48 -0.36 7.12 -3.77
CA LEU A 48 -1.39 6.18 -3.34
C LEU A 48 -1.56 5.05 -4.36
N ARG A 49 -1.58 5.39 -5.66
CA ARG A 49 -1.59 4.43 -6.77
C ARG A 49 -0.37 3.51 -6.71
N ASP A 50 0.82 4.09 -6.70
CA ASP A 50 2.10 3.37 -6.66
C ASP A 50 2.20 2.40 -5.47
N MET A 51 1.69 2.79 -4.30
CA MET A 51 1.68 1.93 -3.11
C MET A 51 0.72 0.75 -3.30
N THR A 52 -0.47 1.01 -3.84
CA THR A 52 -1.48 -0.03 -4.09
C THR A 52 -0.98 -1.03 -5.13
N GLU A 53 -0.39 -0.55 -6.23
CA GLU A 53 0.22 -1.39 -7.27
C GLU A 53 1.36 -2.25 -6.73
N ARG A 54 2.25 -1.68 -5.90
CA ARG A 54 3.34 -2.45 -5.27
C ARG A 54 2.83 -3.55 -4.34
N MET A 55 1.78 -3.30 -3.57
CA MET A 55 1.18 -4.32 -2.70
C MET A 55 0.58 -5.47 -3.52
N LEU A 56 -0.13 -5.15 -4.60
CA LEU A 56 -0.66 -6.15 -5.53
C LEU A 56 0.47 -6.91 -6.26
N GLU A 57 1.55 -6.24 -6.62
CA GLU A 57 2.74 -6.87 -7.20
C GLU A 57 3.42 -7.82 -6.20
N ALA A 58 3.51 -7.46 -4.92
CA ALA A 58 4.04 -8.33 -3.87
C ALA A 58 3.24 -9.63 -3.76
N GLN A 59 1.91 -9.56 -3.85
CA GLN A 59 1.04 -10.74 -3.89
C GLN A 59 1.28 -11.59 -5.15
N GLN A 60 1.33 -10.95 -6.32
CA GLN A 60 1.56 -11.64 -7.60
C GLN A 60 2.93 -12.33 -7.68
N ARG A 61 3.96 -11.74 -7.07
CA ARG A 61 5.32 -12.29 -7.01
C ARG A 61 5.51 -13.32 -5.89
N GLY A 62 4.48 -13.57 -5.07
CA GLY A 62 4.55 -14.47 -3.93
C GLY A 62 5.45 -13.96 -2.80
N LEU A 63 5.68 -12.65 -2.72
CA LEU A 63 6.33 -12.00 -1.58
C LEU A 63 5.36 -11.88 -0.42
N TRP A 64 4.10 -11.58 -0.72
CA TRP A 64 2.97 -11.72 0.20
C TRP A 64 2.22 -12.99 -0.18
N GLN A 65 2.38 -14.06 0.60
CA GLN A 65 1.94 -15.41 0.24
C GLN A 65 0.45 -15.63 0.51
N GLU A 66 -0.07 -15.14 1.64
CA GLU A 66 -1.44 -15.34 2.11
C GLU A 66 -2.17 -14.00 2.37
N PRO A 67 -2.49 -13.22 1.31
CA PRO A 67 -3.17 -11.93 1.47
C PRO A 67 -4.65 -12.03 1.85
N GLY A 68 -5.31 -13.17 1.72
CA GLY A 68 -6.72 -13.31 2.14
C GLY A 68 -7.64 -12.23 1.55
N GLU A 69 -8.34 -11.49 2.43
CA GLU A 69 -9.27 -10.41 2.03
C GLU A 69 -8.56 -9.16 1.51
N TYR A 70 -7.27 -8.99 1.81
CA TYR A 70 -6.49 -7.83 1.38
C TYR A 70 -6.31 -7.77 -0.14
N GLN A 71 -6.29 -8.90 -0.83
CA GLN A 71 -6.18 -8.91 -2.29
C GLN A 71 -7.36 -8.15 -2.93
N GLN A 72 -8.60 -8.54 -2.60
CA GLN A 72 -9.79 -7.92 -3.16
C GLN A 72 -9.87 -6.44 -2.77
N ALA A 73 -9.59 -6.11 -1.49
CA ALA A 73 -9.64 -4.73 -1.02
C ALA A 73 -8.67 -3.80 -1.76
N LEU A 74 -7.49 -4.30 -2.12
CA LEU A 74 -6.49 -3.54 -2.88
C LEU A 74 -6.82 -3.45 -4.37
N GLU A 75 -7.40 -4.48 -4.97
CA GLU A 75 -7.92 -4.43 -6.34
C GLU A 75 -9.05 -3.41 -6.47
N ASP A 76 -10.01 -3.43 -5.53
CA ASP A 76 -11.12 -2.47 -5.49
C ASP A 76 -10.60 -1.03 -5.29
N LEU A 77 -9.62 -0.85 -4.40
CA LEU A 77 -9.00 0.45 -4.18
C LEU A 77 -8.29 0.97 -5.44
N LEU A 78 -7.59 0.11 -6.17
CA LEU A 78 -6.92 0.52 -7.41
C LEU A 78 -7.92 0.99 -8.46
N LEU A 79 -9.07 0.30 -8.59
CA LEU A 79 -10.16 0.70 -9.46
C LEU A 79 -10.73 2.07 -9.06
N ASP A 80 -11.00 2.28 -7.77
CA ASP A 80 -11.49 3.56 -7.26
C ASP A 80 -10.51 4.73 -7.57
N ILE A 81 -9.21 4.46 -7.49
CA ILE A 81 -8.15 5.43 -7.82
C ILE A 81 -8.10 5.71 -9.33
N GLU A 82 -8.43 4.75 -10.18
CA GLU A 82 -8.48 4.91 -11.64
C GLU A 82 -9.73 5.64 -12.14
N GLU A 83 -10.83 5.54 -11.42
CA GLU A 83 -12.09 6.20 -11.75
C GLU A 83 -12.21 7.64 -11.21
N SER A 84 -11.31 8.05 -10.31
CA SER A 84 -11.26 9.39 -9.68
C SER A 84 -10.54 10.44 -10.52
#